data_AF-A0A7Z0HB94-F1
#
_entry.id   AF-A0A7Z0HB94-F1
#
_cell.length_a   1.000
_cell.length_b   1.000
_cell.length_c   1.000
_cell.angle_alpha   90.00
_cell.angle_beta   90.00
_cell.angle_gamma   90.00
#
_symmetry.space_group_name_H-M   'P 1'
#
loop_
_entity.id
_entity.type
_entity.pdbx_description
1 polymer ?
#
loop_
_entity_poly.entity_id
_entity_poly.type
_entity_poly.pdbx_seq_one_letter_code
_entity_poly.pdbx_strand_id
1 'polypeptide(L)'
;MTLLCTNNYELIVLIEAQLRVRTLFVNSIDAYDSVLSYDTLEQIDATKPTVIVDVSANTDVLSRLHRHLGDNMRYTSNVGRTHWDEPRHAEGIIQARSQQFFAPSHVQQCMKEWGPEEFNKRSMRYVMNSTAKTNAWLKIKELDGVNGLLEVYEDICEGKIAADEGLVVVMGDNEKD
;
A
#
# COMPACT_ATOMS: atom_id res chain seq x y z
N MET A 1 7.51 -2.87 -4.07
CA MET A 1 6.55 -3.22 -5.13
C MET A 1 6.37 -4.71 -5.09
N THR A 2 5.13 -5.17 -5.19
CA THR A 2 4.86 -6.55 -4.83
C THR A 2 3.86 -7.24 -5.75
N LEU A 3 4.16 -8.47 -6.16
CA LEU A 3 3.24 -9.36 -6.84
C LEU A 3 2.58 -10.33 -5.83
N LEU A 4 1.27 -10.42 -5.90
CA LEU A 4 0.44 -11.48 -5.33
C LEU A 4 -0.06 -12.32 -6.51
N CYS A 5 0.23 -13.61 -6.57
CA CYS A 5 -0.33 -14.45 -7.62
C CYS A 5 -1.63 -15.08 -7.10
N THR A 6 -2.77 -14.73 -7.70
CA THR A 6 -4.04 -15.45 -7.45
C THR A 6 -4.25 -16.47 -8.56
N ASN A 7 -4.97 -17.58 -8.28
CA ASN A 7 -5.03 -18.76 -9.15
C ASN A 7 -5.51 -18.54 -10.61
N ASN A 8 -6.03 -17.36 -10.97
CA ASN A 8 -6.45 -17.01 -12.34
C ASN A 8 -5.83 -15.71 -12.90
N TYR A 9 -5.16 -14.91 -12.07
CA TYR A 9 -4.58 -13.62 -12.46
C TYR A 9 -3.34 -13.32 -11.61
N GLU A 10 -2.31 -12.78 -12.26
CA GLU A 10 -1.20 -12.15 -11.55
C GLU A 10 -1.68 -10.78 -11.02
N LEU A 11 -1.66 -10.58 -9.71
CA LEU A 11 -2.04 -9.32 -9.07
C LEU A 11 -0.75 -8.57 -8.72
N ILE A 12 -0.56 -7.38 -9.27
CA ILE A 12 0.56 -6.51 -8.96
C ILE A 12 0.06 -5.38 -8.07
N VAL A 13 0.69 -5.20 -6.92
CA VAL A 13 0.49 -4.07 -6.02
C VAL A 13 1.69 -3.14 -6.14
N LEU A 14 1.46 -1.96 -6.74
CA LEU A 14 2.43 -0.88 -6.74
C LEU A 14 2.27 -0.09 -5.45
N ILE A 15 3.23 -0.26 -4.55
CA ILE A 15 3.39 0.56 -3.35
C ILE A 15 4.53 1.54 -3.60
N GLU A 16 4.36 2.78 -3.18
CA GLU A 16 5.48 3.72 -3.12
C GLU A 16 6.43 3.27 -2.02
N ALA A 17 7.68 2.98 -2.40
CA ALA A 17 8.75 2.75 -1.45
C ALA A 17 9.93 3.59 -1.92
N GLN A 18 10.10 4.77 -1.33
CA GLN A 18 11.07 5.77 -1.78
C GLN A 18 12.54 5.31 -1.62
N LEU A 19 12.84 4.12 -1.06
CA LEU A 19 14.21 3.66 -0.79
C LEU A 19 14.41 2.15 -0.99
N ARG A 20 15.57 1.76 -1.55
CA ARG A 20 15.99 0.35 -1.80
C ARG A 20 16.06 -0.51 -0.54
N VAL A 21 16.36 0.09 0.62
CA VAL A 21 16.43 -0.60 1.92
C VAL A 21 15.08 -1.23 2.31
N ARG A 22 13.98 -0.73 1.75
CA ARG A 22 12.63 -1.19 2.08
C ARG A 22 12.23 -2.49 1.37
N THR A 23 12.89 -2.89 0.28
CA THR A 23 12.57 -4.16 -0.41
C THR A 23 12.94 -5.39 0.41
N LEU A 24 14.09 -5.36 1.10
CA LEU A 24 14.50 -6.46 1.99
C LEU A 24 13.55 -6.60 3.17
N PHE A 25 13.15 -5.48 3.78
CA PHE A 25 12.18 -5.46 4.85
C PHE A 25 10.81 -5.99 4.40
N VAL A 26 10.29 -5.54 3.26
CA VAL A 26 8.99 -6.02 2.74
C VAL A 26 9.03 -7.52 2.43
N ASN A 27 10.14 -8.04 1.89
CA ASN A 27 10.31 -9.49 1.74
C ASN A 27 10.29 -10.21 3.09
N SER A 28 10.92 -9.63 4.13
CA SER A 28 10.98 -10.27 5.46
C SER A 28 9.63 -10.38 6.16
N ILE A 29 8.64 -9.55 5.79
CA ILE A 29 7.27 -9.60 6.34
C ILE A 29 6.49 -10.82 5.80
N ASP A 30 6.91 -11.41 4.68
CA ASP A 30 6.26 -12.57 4.05
C ASP A 30 4.76 -12.35 3.78
N ALA A 31 4.37 -11.10 3.51
CA ALA A 31 2.99 -10.76 3.16
C ALA A 31 2.64 -11.08 1.70
N TYR A 32 3.63 -11.53 0.92
CA TYR A 32 3.58 -11.46 -0.52
C TYR A 32 4.47 -12.50 -1.19
N ASP A 33 4.07 -12.99 -2.37
CA ASP A 33 4.79 -14.04 -3.09
C ASP A 33 6.12 -13.58 -3.69
N SER A 34 6.21 -12.32 -4.14
CA SER A 34 7.43 -11.79 -4.76
C SER A 34 7.53 -10.27 -4.69
N VAL A 35 8.66 -9.74 -4.22
CA VAL A 35 8.90 -8.30 -4.11
C VAL A 35 9.98 -7.87 -5.09
N LEU A 36 9.65 -6.91 -5.95
CA LEU A 36 10.54 -6.34 -6.96
C LEU A 36 10.76 -4.85 -6.71
N SER A 37 11.84 -4.31 -7.28
CA SER A 37 12.10 -2.86 -7.32
C SER A 37 11.60 -2.26 -8.65
N TYR A 38 11.43 -0.94 -8.71
CA TYR A 38 11.06 -0.27 -9.97
C TYR A 38 12.12 -0.39 -11.08
N ASP A 39 13.37 -0.69 -10.72
CA ASP A 39 14.46 -0.93 -11.67
C ASP A 39 14.36 -2.32 -12.34
N THR A 40 13.50 -3.21 -11.83
CA THR A 40 13.40 -4.61 -12.25
C THR A 40 11.97 -4.99 -12.67
N LEU A 41 11.16 -4.02 -13.10
CA LEU A 41 9.77 -4.23 -13.54
C LEU A 41 9.65 -5.26 -14.65
N GLU A 42 10.62 -5.28 -15.56
CA GLU A 42 10.61 -6.11 -16.76
C GLU A 42 10.84 -7.61 -16.44
N GLN A 43 11.13 -7.96 -15.18
CA GLN A 43 11.16 -9.36 -14.70
C GLN A 43 9.76 -9.96 -14.50
N ILE A 44 8.72 -9.11 -14.48
CA ILE A 44 7.33 -9.56 -14.38
C ILE A 44 6.97 -10.36 -15.63
N ASP A 45 6.26 -11.48 -15.48
CA ASP A 45 5.90 -12.33 -16.60
C ASP A 45 4.76 -11.70 -17.43
N ALA A 46 5.14 -10.97 -18.48
CA ALA A 46 4.19 -10.31 -19.38
C ALA A 46 3.28 -11.27 -20.16
N THR A 47 3.48 -12.60 -20.08
CA THR A 47 2.59 -13.58 -20.71
C THR A 47 1.33 -13.85 -19.89
N LYS A 48 1.31 -13.47 -18.61
CA LYS A 48 0.19 -13.75 -17.70
C LYS A 48 -0.85 -12.63 -17.69
N PRO A 49 -2.14 -12.96 -17.72
CA PRO A 49 -3.20 -11.99 -17.43
C PRO A 49 -2.99 -11.35 -16.06
N THR A 50 -2.86 -10.03 -16.06
CA THR A 50 -2.37 -9.27 -14.91
C THR A 50 -3.34 -8.16 -14.50
N VAL A 51 -3.57 -7.99 -13.20
CA VAL A 51 -4.31 -6.87 -12.61
C VAL A 51 -3.36 -6.03 -11.78
N ILE A 52 -3.45 -4.70 -11.89
CA ILE A 52 -2.62 -3.76 -11.15
C ILE A 52 -3.47 -3.06 -10.07
N VAL A 53 -2.91 -2.90 -8.89
CA VAL A 53 -3.39 -2.02 -7.81
C VAL A 53 -2.31 -0.97 -7.59
N ASP A 54 -2.53 0.24 -8.10
CA ASP A 54 -1.61 1.37 -7.99
C ASP A 54 -1.92 2.21 -6.75
N VAL A 55 -1.14 2.04 -5.69
CA VAL A 55 -1.15 2.89 -4.48
C VAL A 55 -0.04 3.95 -4.55
N SER A 56 0.92 3.79 -5.46
CA SER A 56 2.11 4.66 -5.55
C SER A 56 1.84 6.02 -6.17
N ALA A 57 0.79 6.08 -6.99
CA ALA A 57 0.48 7.18 -7.86
C ALA A 57 1.60 7.61 -8.85
N ASN A 58 2.66 6.80 -9.02
CA ASN A 58 3.80 7.12 -9.88
C ASN A 58 3.49 6.81 -11.36
N THR A 59 3.32 7.87 -12.16
CA THR A 59 2.90 7.76 -13.57
C THR A 59 3.96 7.15 -14.49
N ASP A 60 5.24 7.35 -14.22
CA ASP A 60 6.33 6.77 -15.03
C ASP A 60 6.39 5.25 -14.84
N VAL A 61 6.40 4.80 -13.59
CA VAL A 61 6.37 3.38 -13.21
C VAL A 61 5.14 2.70 -13.80
N LEU A 62 3.98 3.34 -13.66
CA LEU A 62 2.73 2.80 -14.17
C LEU A 62 2.73 2.71 -15.71
N SER A 63 3.27 3.73 -16.41
CA SER A 63 3.39 3.73 -17.88
C SER A 63 4.31 2.61 -18.37
N ARG A 64 5.47 2.44 -17.73
CA ARG A 64 6.40 1.34 -18.02
C ARG A 64 5.74 -0.01 -17.85
N LEU A 65 5.00 -0.22 -16.75
CA LEU A 65 4.32 -1.47 -16.48
C LEU A 65 3.18 -1.75 -17.47
N HIS A 66 2.39 -0.73 -17.83
CA HIS A 66 1.35 -0.85 -18.86
C HIS A 66 1.95 -1.24 -20.21
N ARG A 67 3.09 -0.66 -20.58
CA ARG A 67 3.81 -0.98 -21.81
C ARG A 67 4.37 -2.41 -21.79
N HIS A 68 4.95 -2.83 -20.68
CA HIS A 68 5.52 -4.17 -20.50
C HIS A 68 4.45 -5.26 -20.63
N LEU A 69 3.31 -5.07 -19.96
CA LEU A 69 2.23 -6.06 -19.91
C LEU A 69 1.31 -6.02 -21.14
N GLY A 70 1.22 -4.89 -21.85
CA GLY A 70 0.43 -4.75 -23.06
C GLY A 70 -1.01 -5.24 -22.90
N ASP A 71 -1.44 -6.15 -23.79
CA ASP A 71 -2.79 -6.72 -23.78
C ASP A 71 -3.08 -7.58 -22.55
N ASN A 72 -2.04 -8.11 -21.90
CA ASN A 72 -2.18 -8.92 -20.70
C ASN A 72 -2.45 -8.08 -19.44
N MET A 73 -2.25 -6.76 -19.45
CA MET A 73 -2.77 -5.88 -18.39
C MET A 73 -4.29 -5.81 -18.47
N ARG A 74 -5.01 -6.59 -17.67
CA ARG A 74 -6.47 -6.71 -17.71
C ARG A 74 -7.18 -5.55 -17.04
N TYR A 75 -6.62 -5.02 -15.96
CA TYR A 75 -7.24 -3.95 -15.18
C TYR A 75 -6.23 -3.23 -14.30
N THR A 76 -6.42 -1.93 -14.08
CA THR A 76 -5.66 -1.12 -13.13
C THR A 76 -6.60 -0.39 -12.18
N SER A 77 -6.48 -0.69 -10.89
CA SER A 77 -7.16 -0.01 -9.78
C SER A 77 -6.24 1.05 -9.20
N ASN A 78 -6.53 2.33 -9.43
CA ASN A 78 -5.76 3.44 -8.88
C ASN A 78 -6.31 3.80 -7.50
N VAL A 79 -5.57 3.46 -6.45
CA VAL A 79 -5.92 3.64 -5.04
C VAL A 79 -5.25 4.89 -4.50
N GLY A 80 -6.02 5.75 -3.84
CA GLY A 80 -5.48 6.94 -3.18
C GLY A 80 -5.25 8.09 -4.17
N ARG A 81 -6.24 8.97 -4.29
CA ARG A 81 -6.03 10.33 -4.78
C ARG A 81 -6.66 11.31 -3.80
N THR A 82 -5.82 12.17 -3.22
CA THR A 82 -6.24 13.41 -2.56
C THR A 82 -6.39 14.57 -3.56
N HIS A 83 -5.79 14.47 -4.76
CA HIS A 83 -5.89 15.47 -5.82
C HIS A 83 -6.62 14.92 -7.05
N TRP A 84 -7.85 15.41 -7.24
CA TRP A 84 -8.72 15.08 -8.37
C TRP A 84 -8.37 15.83 -9.66
N ASP A 85 -7.46 16.82 -9.60
CA ASP A 85 -7.38 17.89 -10.59
C ASP A 85 -6.16 17.85 -11.54
N GLU A 86 -5.23 16.90 -11.37
CA GLU A 86 -4.14 16.75 -12.33
C GLU A 86 -4.48 15.70 -13.40
N PRO A 87 -4.56 16.10 -14.69
CA PRO A 87 -4.77 15.15 -15.77
C PRO A 87 -3.51 14.30 -15.96
N ARG A 88 -3.64 13.00 -15.70
CA ARG A 88 -2.66 11.99 -16.12
C ARG A 88 -2.75 11.78 -17.64
N HIS A 89 -2.34 12.77 -18.43
CA HIS A 89 -1.93 12.55 -19.80
C HIS A 89 -0.45 12.13 -19.81
N ALA A 90 -0.15 11.03 -19.12
CA ALA A 90 1.14 10.37 -19.27
C ALA A 90 1.04 9.42 -20.46
N GLU A 91 1.89 9.62 -21.45
CA GLU A 91 2.00 8.71 -22.60
C GLU A 91 2.25 7.27 -22.10
N GLY A 92 1.57 6.29 -22.72
CA GLY A 92 1.70 4.87 -22.38
C GLY A 92 0.74 4.34 -21.31
N ILE A 93 -0.06 5.20 -20.66
CA ILE A 93 -1.13 4.72 -19.76
C ILE A 93 -2.36 4.30 -20.56
N ILE A 94 -2.65 3.00 -20.53
CA ILE A 94 -3.89 2.41 -21.07
C ILE A 94 -5.10 2.80 -20.21
N GLN A 95 -5.71 3.95 -20.52
CA GLN A 95 -6.84 4.52 -19.77
C GLN A 95 -8.10 3.64 -19.81
N ALA A 96 -8.38 2.96 -20.93
CA ALA A 96 -9.58 2.15 -21.11
C ALA A 96 -9.72 0.98 -20.10
N ARG A 97 -8.61 0.57 -19.47
CA ARG A 97 -8.56 -0.49 -18.46
C ARG A 97 -8.13 0.01 -17.08
N SER A 98 -8.15 1.33 -16.87
CA SER A 98 -7.74 1.98 -15.63
C SER A 98 -8.92 2.69 -14.98
N GLN A 99 -9.14 2.45 -13.70
CA GLN A 99 -10.20 3.12 -12.94
C GLN A 99 -9.69 3.58 -11.57
N GLN A 100 -10.37 4.57 -11.01
CA GLN A 100 -10.06 5.07 -9.68
C GLN A 100 -10.83 4.27 -8.64
N PHE A 101 -10.14 3.86 -7.59
CA PHE A 101 -10.71 3.18 -6.45
C PHE A 101 -10.89 4.16 -5.30
N PHE A 102 -12.15 4.35 -4.89
CA PHE A 102 -12.50 5.14 -3.72
C PHE A 102 -13.02 4.21 -2.62
N ALA A 103 -12.21 4.00 -1.59
CA ALA A 103 -12.53 3.06 -0.51
C ALA A 103 -13.88 3.35 0.19
N PRO A 104 -14.25 4.62 0.47
CA PRO A 104 -15.53 4.91 1.14
C PRO A 104 -16.77 4.42 0.39
N SER A 105 -16.82 4.57 -0.94
CA SER A 105 -17.96 4.07 -1.72
C SER A 105 -18.05 2.55 -1.73
N HIS A 106 -16.91 1.86 -1.76
CA HIS A 106 -16.87 0.40 -1.67
C HIS A 106 -17.29 -0.10 -0.28
N VAL A 107 -16.89 0.60 0.80
CA VAL A 107 -17.38 0.29 2.15
C VAL A 107 -18.90 0.41 2.22
N GLN A 108 -19.47 1.49 1.68
CA GLN A 108 -20.93 1.68 1.61
C GLN A 108 -21.61 0.57 0.81
N GLN A 109 -21.03 0.18 -0.33
CA GLN A 109 -21.54 -0.91 -1.15
C GLN A 109 -21.50 -2.25 -0.40
N CYS A 110 -20.37 -2.60 0.24
CA CYS A 110 -20.25 -3.82 1.04
C CYS A 110 -21.25 -3.84 2.20
N MET A 111 -21.46 -2.72 2.88
CA MET A 111 -22.48 -2.60 3.94
C MET A 111 -23.90 -2.81 3.39
N LYS A 112 -24.20 -2.31 2.18
CA LYS A 112 -25.49 -2.50 1.51
C LYS A 112 -25.71 -3.95 1.08
N GLU A 113 -24.68 -4.61 0.56
CA GLU A 113 -24.76 -5.97 0.00
C GLU A 113 -24.74 -7.05 1.08
N TRP A 114 -23.89 -6.90 2.09
CA TRP A 114 -23.70 -7.92 3.13
C TRP A 114 -24.49 -7.63 4.40
N GLY A 115 -24.93 -6.39 4.58
CA GLY A 115 -25.47 -5.88 5.84
C GLY A 115 -24.36 -5.41 6.79
N PRO A 116 -24.65 -4.47 7.70
CA PRO A 116 -23.65 -3.90 8.63
C PRO A 116 -23.00 -4.93 9.55
N GLU A 117 -23.78 -5.91 10.03
CA GLU A 117 -23.29 -6.93 10.97
C GLU A 117 -22.25 -7.86 10.33
N GLU A 118 -22.55 -8.40 9.14
CA GLU A 118 -21.62 -9.28 8.44
C GLU A 118 -20.38 -8.51 7.93
N PHE A 119 -20.56 -7.26 7.48
CA PHE A 119 -19.43 -6.38 7.17
C PHE A 119 -18.51 -6.21 8.39
N ASN A 120 -19.06 -5.85 9.55
CA ASN A 120 -18.29 -5.69 10.78
C ASN A 120 -17.58 -6.97 11.18
N LYS A 121 -18.27 -8.12 11.12
CA LYS A 121 -17.67 -9.43 11.44
C LYS A 121 -16.48 -9.75 10.53
N ARG A 122 -16.61 -9.52 9.21
CA ARG A 122 -15.52 -9.75 8.24
C ARG A 122 -14.36 -8.79 8.47
N SER A 123 -14.65 -7.50 8.65
CA SER A 123 -13.66 -6.47 8.90
C SER A 123 -12.90 -6.74 10.19
N MET A 124 -13.58 -7.06 11.29
CA MET A 124 -12.94 -7.41 12.55
C MET A 124 -12.06 -8.65 12.44
N ARG A 125 -12.54 -9.70 11.75
CA ARG A 125 -11.71 -10.89 11.50
C ARG A 125 -10.43 -10.54 10.71
N TYR A 126 -10.54 -9.68 9.71
CA TYR A 126 -9.37 -9.21 8.96
C TYR A 126 -8.41 -8.41 9.84
N VAL A 127 -8.95 -7.47 10.64
CA VAL A 127 -8.15 -6.65 11.57
C VAL A 127 -7.41 -7.54 12.57
N MET A 128 -8.10 -8.47 13.25
CA MET A 128 -7.46 -9.37 14.22
C MET A 128 -6.36 -10.22 13.59
N ASN A 129 -6.61 -10.80 12.40
CA ASN A 129 -5.61 -11.59 11.68
C ASN A 129 -4.41 -10.74 11.26
N SER A 130 -4.65 -9.51 10.83
CA SER A 130 -3.61 -8.57 10.43
C SER A 130 -2.80 -8.11 11.63
N THR A 131 -3.43 -7.77 12.76
CA THR A 131 -2.76 -7.43 14.02
C THR A 131 -1.86 -8.57 14.48
N ALA A 132 -2.34 -9.82 14.44
CA ALA A 132 -1.53 -10.97 14.82
C ALA A 132 -0.26 -11.12 13.97
N LYS A 133 -0.37 -10.90 12.64
CA LYS A 133 0.78 -10.90 11.73
C LYS A 133 1.71 -9.72 11.96
N THR A 134 1.15 -8.53 12.17
CA THR A 134 1.91 -7.29 12.41
C THR A 134 2.72 -7.37 13.70
N ASN A 135 2.16 -7.97 14.76
CA ASN A 135 2.86 -8.18 16.03
C ASN A 135 4.13 -9.02 15.91
N ALA A 136 4.29 -9.81 14.85
CA ALA A 136 5.48 -10.63 14.63
C ALA A 136 6.71 -9.81 14.21
N TRP A 137 6.52 -8.60 13.66
CA TRP A 137 7.59 -7.78 13.12
C TRP A 137 7.59 -6.33 13.62
N LEU A 138 6.45 -5.75 13.96
CA LEU A 138 6.36 -4.36 14.40
C LEU A 138 6.80 -4.20 15.86
N LYS A 139 7.80 -3.34 16.08
CA LYS A 139 8.29 -2.90 17.38
C LYS A 139 7.60 -1.60 17.76
N ILE A 140 6.88 -1.59 18.88
CA ILE A 140 6.30 -0.37 19.41
C ILE A 140 7.32 0.33 20.29
N LYS A 141 7.62 1.58 19.98
CA LYS A 141 8.47 2.46 20.79
C LYS A 141 7.62 3.60 21.32
N GLU A 142 7.47 3.64 22.63
CA GLU A 142 6.76 4.72 23.30
C GLU A 142 7.66 5.95 23.45
N LEU A 143 7.10 7.12 23.18
CA LEU A 143 7.72 8.43 23.36
C LEU A 143 7.01 9.15 24.50
N ASP A 144 7.78 9.77 25.39
CA ASP A 144 7.24 10.48 26.55
C ASP A 144 6.80 11.89 26.16
N GLY A 145 5.48 12.06 26.02
CA GLY A 145 4.84 13.32 25.70
C GLY A 145 5.34 14.00 24.41
N VAL A 146 5.04 15.28 24.30
CA VAL A 146 5.44 16.10 23.14
C VAL A 146 6.96 16.24 23.05
N ASN A 147 7.66 16.30 24.19
CA ASN A 147 9.11 16.43 24.22
C ASN A 147 9.81 15.22 23.59
N GLY A 148 9.37 14.00 23.89
CA GLY A 148 9.90 12.80 23.25
C GLY A 148 9.64 12.75 21.74
N LEU A 149 8.53 13.32 21.27
CA LEU A 149 8.28 13.48 19.83
C LEU A 149 9.24 14.47 19.17
N LEU A 150 9.51 15.61 19.82
CA LEU A 150 10.41 16.64 19.30
C LEU A 150 11.84 16.10 19.09
N GLU A 151 12.31 15.21 19.98
CA GLU A 151 13.62 14.58 19.88
C GLU A 151 13.80 13.73 18.63
N VAL A 152 12.72 13.11 18.12
CA VAL A 152 12.76 12.21 16.95
C VAL A 152 12.12 12.81 15.70
N TYR A 153 11.63 14.06 15.78
CA TYR A 153 10.86 14.68 14.71
C TYR A 153 11.65 14.83 13.41
N GLU A 154 12.91 15.26 13.50
CA GLU A 154 13.81 15.36 12.35
C GLU A 154 14.01 13.99 11.68
N ASP A 155 14.22 12.94 12.48
CA ASP A 155 14.36 11.58 11.97
C ASP A 155 13.09 11.05 11.29
N ILE A 156 11.90 11.43 11.77
CA ILE A 156 10.63 11.15 11.10
C ILE A 156 10.57 11.86 9.75
N CYS A 157 10.84 13.17 9.72
CA CYS A 157 10.80 13.98 8.49
C CYS A 157 11.80 13.51 7.44
N GLU A 158 12.97 13.04 7.86
CA GLU A 158 14.01 12.50 6.98
C GLU A 158 13.82 11.01 6.65
N GLY A 159 12.78 10.38 7.20
CA GLY A 159 12.46 8.97 6.94
C GLY A 159 13.49 7.99 7.49
N LYS A 160 14.22 8.37 8.54
CA LYS A 160 15.26 7.58 9.23
C LYS A 160 14.69 6.56 10.23
N ILE A 161 13.41 6.71 10.62
CA ILE A 161 12.74 5.72 11.46
C ILE A 161 12.72 4.36 10.75
N ALA A 162 13.12 3.32 11.48
CA ALA A 162 13.17 1.98 10.95
C ALA A 162 11.76 1.52 10.51
N ALA A 163 11.69 0.75 9.42
CA ALA A 163 10.41 0.35 8.83
C ALA A 163 9.61 -0.63 9.71
N ASP A 164 10.28 -1.26 10.68
CA ASP A 164 9.71 -2.13 11.69
C ASP A 164 9.42 -1.41 13.02
N GLU A 165 9.58 -0.09 13.11
CA GLU A 165 9.28 0.69 14.32
C GLU A 165 7.99 1.51 14.17
N GLY A 166 7.07 1.33 15.12
CA GLY A 166 5.88 2.15 15.32
C GLY A 166 6.08 3.04 16.54
N LEU A 167 6.07 4.36 16.32
CA LEU A 167 6.19 5.34 17.40
C LEU A 167 4.81 5.64 18.00
N VAL A 168 4.69 5.56 19.32
CA VAL A 168 3.46 5.90 20.06
C VAL A 168 3.79 6.99 21.06
N VAL A 169 3.18 8.17 20.90
CA VAL A 169 3.31 9.23 21.91
C VAL A 169 2.37 8.92 23.06
N VAL A 170 2.95 8.73 24.25
CA VAL A 170 2.21 8.51 25.49
C VAL A 170 2.14 9.83 26.23
N MET A 171 0.94 10.34 26.41
CA MET A 171 0.70 11.53 27.23
C MET A 171 0.56 11.09 28.68
N GLY A 172 1.35 11.67 29.59
CA GLY A 172 1.12 11.48 31.03
C GLY A 172 -0.21 12.11 31.46
N ASP A 173 -0.80 11.64 32.57
CA ASP A 173 -2.08 12.13 33.12
C ASP A 173 -2.08 13.64 33.54
N ASN A 174 -0.98 14.37 33.33
CA ASN A 174 -0.73 15.70 33.87
C ASN A 174 -0.31 16.77 32.83
N GLU A 175 -0.77 16.71 31.58
CA GLU A 175 -0.75 17.90 30.70
C GLU A 175 -2.13 18.59 30.73
N LYS A 176 -2.42 19.20 31.88
CA LYS A 176 -3.21 20.44 31.93
C LYS A 176 -2.22 21.55 32.17
N ASP A 177 -1.84 22.28 31.13
CA ASP A 177 -1.45 23.69 31.20
C ASP A 177 -1.58 24.31 29.80
#